data_AF-A0A370G948-F1
#
_entry.id   AF-A0A370G948-F1
#
_cell.length_a   1.000
_cell.length_b   1.000
_cell.length_c   1.000
_cell.angle_alpha   90.00
_cell.angle_beta   90.00
_cell.angle_gamma   90.00
#
_symmetry.space_group_name_H-M   'P 1'
#
loop_
_entity.id
_entity.type
_entity.pdbx_description
1 polymer ?
#
loop_
_entity_poly.entity_id
_entity_poly.type
_entity_poly.pdbx_seq_one_letter_code
_entity_poly.pdbx_strand_id
1 'polypeptide(L)'
;MKDMRQIKILENSIKCEKKKYLSELSKINSKINTKQSLIKKMQSYQFDYLNSNNFNLSKSMPGLHGNMRMFIKKIDNVINHTESEITMLEKMKLSLLDTIGNLDKKLNLMLSFEEKLNAESALKELRNEQLMIDSIAATSNKRREHE
;
A
#
# COMPACT_ATOMS: atom_id res chain seq x y z
N MET A 1 31.59 7.94 2.65
CA MET A 1 30.47 8.90 2.45
C MET A 1 29.72 8.75 1.12
N LYS A 2 30.35 8.32 0.01
CA LYS A 2 29.65 8.13 -1.28
C LYS A 2 28.55 7.05 -1.20
N ASP A 3 28.80 5.98 -0.43
CA ASP A 3 27.87 4.86 -0.26
C ASP A 3 26.61 5.25 0.54
N MET A 4 26.76 6.07 1.60
CA MET A 4 25.63 6.63 2.34
C MET A 4 24.72 7.52 1.49
N ARG A 5 25.30 8.29 0.55
CA ARG A 5 24.49 9.09 -0.39
C ARG A 5 23.69 8.20 -1.34
N GLN A 6 24.28 7.10 -1.81
CA GLN A 6 23.59 6.14 -2.68
C GLN A 6 22.44 5.43 -1.95
N ILE A 7 22.64 5.02 -0.70
CA ILE A 7 21.58 4.42 0.14
C ILE A 7 20.41 5.39 0.31
N LYS A 8 20.66 6.65 0.64
CA LYS A 8 19.61 7.68 0.79
C LYS A 8 18.85 7.94 -0.51
N ILE A 9 19.53 7.94 -1.66
CA ILE A 9 18.88 8.09 -2.97
C ILE A 9 17.95 6.92 -3.24
N LEU A 10 18.42 5.69 -3.01
CA LEU A 10 17.63 4.47 -3.20
C LEU A 10 16.44 4.42 -2.25
N GLU A 11 16.63 4.75 -0.97
CA GLU A 11 15.57 4.80 0.04
C GLU A 11 14.47 5.80 -0.37
N ASN A 12 14.86 7.00 -0.82
CA ASN A 12 13.93 8.00 -1.32
C ASN A 12 13.17 7.52 -2.57
N SER A 13 13.86 6.84 -3.48
CA SER A 13 13.22 6.25 -4.68
C SER A 13 12.16 5.23 -4.29
N ILE A 14 12.49 4.29 -3.39
CA ILE A 14 11.56 3.26 -2.91
C ILE A 14 10.39 3.90 -2.15
N LYS A 15 10.63 4.93 -1.31
CA LYS A 15 9.57 5.69 -0.63
C LYS A 15 8.62 6.36 -1.61
N CYS A 16 9.14 6.97 -2.69
CA CYS A 16 8.33 7.57 -3.74
C CYS A 16 7.51 6.53 -4.50
N GLU A 17 8.09 5.38 -4.81
CA GLU A 17 7.39 4.27 -5.44
C GLU A 17 6.27 3.70 -4.55
N LYS A 18 6.56 3.49 -3.25
CA LYS A 18 5.55 3.08 -2.26
C LYS A 18 4.38 4.06 -2.20
N LYS A 19 4.64 5.37 -2.22
CA LYS A 19 3.58 6.41 -2.25
C LYS A 19 2.68 6.30 -3.48
N LYS A 20 3.23 5.95 -4.65
CA LYS A 20 2.43 5.73 -5.87
C LYS A 20 1.47 4.55 -5.69
N TYR A 21 1.98 3.42 -5.21
CA TYR A 21 1.15 2.23 -4.97
C TYR A 21 0.10 2.45 -3.87
N LEU A 22 0.42 3.20 -2.80
CA LEU A 22 -0.57 3.59 -1.78
C LEU A 22 -1.68 4.49 -2.35
N SER A 23 -1.33 5.42 -3.23
CA SER A 23 -2.31 6.26 -3.93
C SER A 23 -3.24 5.42 -4.81
N GLU A 24 -2.68 4.46 -5.55
CA GLU A 24 -3.45 3.53 -6.37
C GLU A 24 -4.37 2.63 -5.53
N LEU A 25 -3.87 2.10 -4.41
CA LEU A 25 -4.64 1.32 -3.45
C LEU A 25 -5.84 2.12 -2.91
N SER A 26 -5.64 3.39 -2.58
CA SER A 26 -6.72 4.29 -2.14
C SER A 26 -7.80 4.45 -3.22
N LYS A 27 -7.40 4.63 -4.49
CA LYS A 27 -8.33 4.71 -5.62
C LYS A 27 -9.12 3.42 -5.81
N ILE A 28 -8.48 2.26 -5.69
CA ILE A 28 -9.16 0.96 -5.79
C ILE A 28 -10.17 0.79 -4.65
N ASN A 29 -9.80 1.09 -3.40
CA ASN A 29 -10.73 1.02 -2.28
C ASN A 29 -11.93 1.96 -2.47
N SER A 30 -11.71 3.18 -2.97
CA SER A 30 -12.81 4.10 -3.29
C SER A 30 -13.73 3.54 -4.37
N LYS A 31 -13.20 2.92 -5.44
CA LYS A 31 -14.00 2.28 -6.49
C LYS A 31 -14.83 1.12 -5.95
N ILE A 32 -14.25 0.27 -5.10
CA ILE A 32 -14.95 -0.84 -4.44
C ILE A 32 -16.13 -0.30 -3.62
N ASN A 33 -15.89 0.71 -2.77
CA ASN A 33 -16.93 1.31 -1.93
C ASN A 33 -18.08 1.90 -2.76
N THR A 34 -17.77 2.59 -3.86
CA THR A 34 -18.79 3.12 -4.78
C THR A 34 -19.63 2.01 -5.40
N LYS A 35 -18.99 0.92 -5.85
CA LYS A 35 -19.69 -0.23 -6.44
C LYS A 35 -20.54 -0.98 -5.40
N GLN A 36 -20.06 -1.14 -4.17
CA GLN A 36 -20.85 -1.71 -3.07
C GLN A 36 -22.08 -0.84 -2.75
N SER A 37 -21.93 0.50 -2.77
CA SER A 37 -23.05 1.42 -2.61
C SER A 37 -24.07 1.29 -3.75
N LEU A 38 -23.62 1.10 -4.99
CA LEU A 38 -24.48 0.83 -6.14
C LEU A 38 -25.29 -0.46 -5.95
N ILE A 39 -24.65 -1.56 -5.54
CA ILE A 39 -25.34 -2.83 -5.26
C ILE A 39 -26.42 -2.64 -4.21
N LYS A 40 -26.11 -1.98 -3.08
CA LYS A 40 -27.09 -1.71 -2.02
C LYS A 40 -28.30 -0.93 -2.52
N LYS A 41 -28.09 0.09 -3.38
CA LYS A 41 -29.18 0.84 -4.00
C LYS A 41 -30.04 -0.04 -4.90
N MET A 42 -29.41 -0.89 -5.71
CA MET A 42 -30.12 -1.81 -6.61
C MET A 42 -30.93 -2.86 -5.84
N GLN A 43 -30.39 -3.40 -4.75
CA GLN A 43 -31.10 -4.30 -3.84
C GLN A 43 -32.28 -3.60 -3.16
N SER A 44 -32.13 -2.34 -2.75
CA SER A 44 -33.24 -1.55 -2.21
C SER A 44 -34.36 -1.39 -3.24
N TYR A 45 -34.04 -1.05 -4.48
CA TYR A 45 -35.04 -0.96 -5.55
C TYR A 45 -35.74 -2.30 -5.80
N GLN A 46 -34.99 -3.41 -5.80
CA GLN A 46 -35.58 -4.73 -5.94
C GLN A 46 -36.56 -5.04 -4.80
N PHE A 47 -36.18 -4.71 -3.56
CA PHE A 47 -37.02 -4.88 -2.38
C PHE A 47 -38.30 -4.04 -2.48
N ASP A 48 -38.20 -2.77 -2.87
CA ASP A 48 -39.34 -1.87 -3.02
C ASP A 48 -40.32 -2.41 -4.05
N TYR A 49 -39.85 -2.93 -5.18
CA TYR A 49 -40.72 -3.52 -6.21
C TYR A 49 -41.39 -4.82 -5.75
N LEU A 50 -40.69 -5.65 -4.98
CA LEU A 50 -41.23 -6.91 -4.48
C LEU A 50 -42.26 -6.71 -3.36
N ASN A 51 -42.02 -5.76 -2.46
CA ASN A 51 -42.75 -5.63 -1.20
C ASN A 51 -43.72 -4.44 -1.13
N SER A 52 -43.66 -3.51 -2.08
CA SER A 52 -44.62 -2.41 -2.10
C SER A 52 -46.03 -2.91 -2.44
N ASN A 53 -46.97 -2.65 -1.53
CA ASN A 53 -48.40 -2.85 -1.72
C ASN A 53 -48.95 -2.07 -2.93
N ASN A 54 -48.24 -1.03 -3.39
CA ASN A 54 -48.66 -0.23 -4.55
C ASN A 54 -48.47 -0.98 -5.89
N PHE A 55 -47.76 -2.12 -5.91
CA PHE A 55 -47.59 -2.94 -7.12
C PHE A 55 -48.56 -4.12 -7.21
N ASN A 56 -49.64 -4.15 -6.42
CA ASN A 56 -50.65 -5.20 -6.49
C ASN A 56 -51.23 -5.36 -7.90
N LEU A 57 -51.45 -4.26 -8.63
CA LEU A 57 -51.90 -4.28 -10.01
C LEU A 57 -50.87 -4.93 -10.95
N SER A 58 -49.58 -4.65 -10.71
CA SER A 58 -48.48 -5.25 -11.46
C SER A 58 -48.29 -6.74 -11.18
N LYS A 59 -48.75 -7.22 -10.02
CA LYS A 59 -48.71 -8.65 -9.65
C LYS A 59 -49.89 -9.43 -10.22
N SER A 60 -51.05 -8.80 -10.39
CA SER A 60 -52.28 -9.46 -10.85
C SER A 60 -52.51 -9.40 -12.36
N MET A 61 -51.94 -8.40 -13.07
CA MET A 61 -52.05 -8.30 -14.53
C MET A 61 -50.87 -8.98 -15.24
N PRO A 62 -51.11 -9.93 -16.17
CA PRO A 62 -50.04 -10.71 -16.81
C PRO A 62 -48.96 -9.87 -17.51
N GLY A 63 -49.35 -8.82 -18.23
CA GLY A 63 -48.40 -7.94 -18.95
C GLY A 63 -47.52 -7.13 -18.00
N LEU A 64 -48.10 -6.57 -16.94
CA LEU A 64 -47.36 -5.81 -15.93
C LEU A 64 -46.47 -6.73 -15.07
N HIS A 65 -46.93 -7.95 -14.81
CA HIS A 65 -46.15 -8.96 -14.09
C HIS A 65 -44.92 -9.40 -14.91
N GLY A 66 -45.08 -9.55 -16.23
CA GLY A 66 -43.96 -9.77 -17.16
C GLY A 66 -42.92 -8.65 -17.09
N ASN A 67 -43.36 -7.39 -17.14
CA ASN A 67 -42.49 -6.21 -17.04
C ASN A 67 -41.74 -6.17 -15.71
N MET A 68 -42.43 -6.47 -14.59
CA MET A 68 -41.82 -6.53 -13.26
C MET A 68 -40.72 -7.60 -13.19
N ARG A 69 -40.96 -8.80 -13.71
CA ARG A 69 -39.94 -9.86 -13.76
C ARG A 69 -38.75 -9.48 -14.63
N MET A 70 -38.97 -8.84 -15.77
CA MET A 70 -37.89 -8.33 -16.62
C MET A 70 -37.05 -7.26 -15.92
N PHE A 71 -37.68 -6.36 -15.19
CA PHE A 71 -37.00 -5.34 -14.41
C PHE A 71 -36.12 -5.96 -13.33
N ILE A 72 -36.65 -6.91 -12.55
CA ILE A 72 -35.89 -7.65 -11.53
C ILE A 72 -34.68 -8.33 -12.16
N LYS A 73 -34.87 -9.05 -13.28
CA LYS A 73 -33.77 -9.71 -13.99
C LYS A 73 -32.69 -8.73 -14.46
N LYS A 74 -33.07 -7.52 -14.90
CA LYS A 74 -32.11 -6.47 -15.27
C LYS A 74 -31.31 -5.99 -14.06
N ILE A 75 -31.97 -5.80 -12.91
CA ILE A 75 -31.30 -5.46 -11.66
C ILE A 75 -30.31 -6.56 -11.26
N ASP A 76 -30.73 -7.83 -11.27
CA ASP A 76 -29.86 -8.95 -10.92
C ASP A 76 -28.61 -9.00 -11.82
N ASN A 77 -28.78 -8.78 -13.12
CA ASN A 77 -27.65 -8.70 -14.05
C ASN A 77 -26.67 -7.57 -13.71
N VAL A 78 -27.19 -6.39 -13.31
CA VAL A 78 -26.36 -5.25 -12.90
C VAL A 78 -25.62 -5.56 -11.60
N ILE A 79 -26.29 -6.19 -10.62
CA ILE A 79 -25.68 -6.62 -9.36
C ILE A 79 -24.56 -7.62 -9.63
N ASN A 80 -24.84 -8.71 -10.35
CA ASN A 80 -23.87 -9.77 -10.66
C ASN A 80 -22.66 -9.23 -11.43
N HIS A 81 -22.88 -8.33 -12.39
CA HIS A 81 -21.80 -7.68 -13.13
C HIS A 81 -20.94 -6.82 -12.19
N THR A 82 -21.58 -6.01 -11.33
CA THR A 82 -20.90 -5.15 -10.36
C THR A 82 -20.10 -5.97 -9.34
N GLU A 83 -20.63 -7.10 -8.86
CA GLU A 83 -19.93 -8.02 -7.96
C GLU A 83 -18.71 -8.67 -8.62
N SER A 84 -18.82 -9.00 -9.91
CA SER A 84 -17.69 -9.52 -10.69
C SER A 84 -16.58 -8.47 -10.81
N GLU A 85 -16.93 -7.21 -11.07
CA GLU A 85 -15.97 -6.11 -11.09
C GLU A 85 -15.34 -5.87 -9.71
N ILE A 86 -16.10 -5.95 -8.61
CA ILE A 86 -15.57 -5.86 -7.25
C ILE A 86 -14.55 -6.97 -7.01
N THR A 87 -14.87 -8.21 -7.39
CA THR A 87 -13.96 -9.36 -7.27
C THR A 87 -12.65 -9.11 -8.03
N MET A 88 -12.71 -8.53 -9.22
CA MET A 88 -11.50 -8.15 -9.98
C MET A 88 -10.70 -7.06 -9.25
N LEU A 89 -11.37 -6.03 -8.73
CA LEU A 89 -10.73 -4.96 -7.97
C LEU A 89 -10.08 -5.47 -6.67
N GLU A 90 -10.68 -6.45 -6.00
CA GLU A 90 -10.12 -7.09 -4.81
C GLU A 90 -8.85 -7.88 -5.13
N LYS A 91 -8.81 -8.60 -6.27
CA LYS A 91 -7.59 -9.26 -6.74
C LYS A 91 -6.47 -8.24 -7.01
N MET A 92 -6.80 -7.13 -7.67
CA MET A 92 -5.84 -6.04 -7.89
C MET A 92 -5.35 -5.42 -6.57
N LYS A 93 -6.26 -5.24 -5.60
CA LYS A 93 -5.93 -4.74 -4.26
C LYS A 93 -4.93 -5.65 -3.55
N LEU A 94 -5.12 -6.97 -3.60
CA LEU A 94 -4.20 -7.93 -2.99
C LEU A 94 -2.80 -7.85 -3.63
N SER A 95 -2.73 -7.81 -4.97
CA SER A 95 -1.46 -7.67 -5.69
C SER A 95 -0.71 -6.37 -5.33
N LEU A 96 -1.44 -5.25 -5.18
CA LEU A 96 -0.86 -4.00 -4.72
C LEU A 96 -0.34 -4.09 -3.28
N LEU A 97 -1.08 -4.74 -2.37
CA LEU A 97 -0.66 -4.93 -0.99
C LEU A 97 0.62 -5.77 -0.90
N ASP A 98 0.72 -6.83 -1.69
CA ASP A 98 1.94 -7.65 -1.79
C ASP A 98 3.13 -6.83 -2.30
N THR A 99 2.89 -6.00 -3.32
CA THR A 99 3.92 -5.10 -3.87
C THR A 99 4.40 -4.09 -2.83
N ILE A 100 3.47 -3.47 -2.09
CA ILE A 100 3.79 -2.55 -0.99
C ILE A 100 4.58 -3.28 0.10
N GLY A 101 4.17 -4.49 0.50
CA GLY A 101 4.88 -5.29 1.49
C GLY A 101 6.31 -5.64 1.05
N ASN A 102 6.53 -5.90 -0.24
CA ASN A 102 7.88 -6.11 -0.78
C ASN A 102 8.73 -4.84 -0.76
N LEU A 103 8.15 -3.66 -1.03
CA LEU A 103 8.85 -2.38 -0.90
C LEU A 103 9.21 -2.10 0.57
N ASP A 104 8.35 -2.46 1.52
CA ASP A 104 8.62 -2.31 2.95
C ASP A 104 9.77 -3.19 3.41
N LYS A 105 9.82 -4.45 2.95
CA LYS A 105 10.98 -5.32 3.20
C LYS A 105 12.27 -4.72 2.64
N LYS A 106 12.24 -4.15 1.44
CA LYS A 106 13.39 -3.48 0.83
C LYS A 106 13.84 -2.26 1.65
N LEU A 107 12.90 -1.42 2.11
CA LEU A 107 13.20 -0.27 2.97
C LEU A 107 13.86 -0.70 4.27
N ASN A 108 13.33 -1.71 4.95
CA ASN A 108 13.91 -2.23 6.18
C ASN A 108 15.33 -2.76 5.97
N LEU A 109 15.58 -3.42 4.84
CA LEU A 109 16.92 -3.86 4.46
C LEU A 109 17.88 -2.67 4.21
N MET A 110 17.41 -1.59 3.60
CA MET A 110 18.23 -0.39 3.41
C MET A 110 18.57 0.29 4.73
N LEU A 111 17.62 0.34 5.67
CA LEU A 111 17.84 0.90 7.01
C LEU A 111 18.89 0.10 7.78
N SER A 112 18.85 -1.24 7.72
CA SER A 112 19.87 -2.07 8.39
C SER A 112 21.26 -1.91 7.76
N PHE A 113 21.34 -1.69 6.44
CA PHE A 113 22.61 -1.31 5.80
C PHE A 113 23.11 0.06 6.26
N GLU A 114 22.23 1.04 6.40
CA GLU A 114 22.58 2.38 6.88
C GLU A 114 23.12 2.32 8.32
N GLU A 115 22.44 1.59 9.21
CA GLU A 115 22.88 1.38 10.60
C GLU A 115 24.26 0.73 10.67
N LYS A 116 24.49 -0.32 9.86
CA LYS A 116 25.77 -1.03 9.82
C LYS A 116 26.90 -0.12 9.33
N LEU A 117 26.68 0.67 8.28
CA LEU A 117 27.68 1.61 7.77
C LEU A 117 27.99 2.72 8.76
N ASN A 118 26.99 3.22 9.49
CA ASN A 118 27.20 4.22 10.54
C ASN A 118 28.06 3.64 11.68
N ALA A 119 27.80 2.40 12.11
CA ALA A 119 28.62 1.72 13.11
C ALA A 119 30.06 1.50 12.63
N GLU A 120 30.27 1.07 11.38
CA GLU A 120 31.60 0.89 10.79
C GLU A 120 32.36 2.23 10.68
N SER A 121 31.67 3.32 10.32
CA SER A 121 32.27 4.66 10.25
C SER A 121 32.72 5.13 11.63
N ALA A 122 31.87 4.98 12.65
CA ALA A 122 32.19 5.35 14.03
C ALA A 122 33.39 4.56 14.57
N LEU A 123 33.45 3.25 14.30
CA LEU A 123 34.60 2.41 14.69
C LEU A 123 35.90 2.85 13.99
N LYS A 124 35.81 3.26 12.72
CA LYS A 124 36.97 3.74 11.97
C LYS A 124 37.46 5.09 12.49
N GLU A 125 36.55 5.99 12.85
CA GLU A 125 36.88 7.27 13.48
C GLU A 125 37.56 7.06 14.83
N LEU A 126 36.99 6.24 15.71
CA LEU A 126 37.58 5.88 17.00
C LEU A 126 39.00 5.29 16.85
N ARG A 127 39.19 4.40 15.88
CA ARG A 127 40.51 3.81 15.60
C ARG A 127 41.53 4.86 15.12
N ASN A 128 41.10 5.80 14.28
CA ASN A 128 41.98 6.87 13.81
C ASN A 128 42.36 7.84 14.94
N GLU A 129 41.42 8.14 15.84
CA GLU A 129 41.68 8.95 17.04
C GLU A 129 42.68 8.25 17.97
N GLN A 130 42.52 6.95 18.21
CA GLN A 130 43.48 6.17 19.01
C GLN A 130 44.88 6.18 18.39
N LEU A 131 44.99 5.96 17.07
CA LEU A 131 46.27 6.00 16.36
C LEU A 131 46.95 7.38 16.46
N MET A 132 46.17 8.47 16.41
CA MET A 132 46.68 9.83 16.63
C MET A 132 47.23 9.98 18.05
N ILE A 133 46.47 9.56 19.07
CA ILE A 133 46.89 9.64 20.48
C ILE A 133 48.17 8.83 20.71
N ASP A 134 48.23 7.60 20.22
CA ASP A 134 49.41 6.72 20.34
C ASP A 134 50.64 7.34 19.66
N SER A 135 50.46 7.99 18.50
CA SER A 135 51.55 8.68 17.79
C SER A 135 52.11 9.88 18.56
N ILE A 136 51.24 10.63 19.24
CA ILE A 136 51.62 11.76 20.11
C ILE A 136 52.34 11.24 21.36
N ALA A 137 51.82 10.19 21.98
CA ALA A 137 52.46 9.56 23.14
C ALA A 137 53.86 9.04 22.81
N ALA A 138 54.01 8.31 21.69
CA ALA A 138 55.28 7.77 21.24
C ALA A 138 56.33 8.86 20.94
N THR A 139 55.91 9.97 20.33
CA THR A 139 56.81 11.12 20.08
C THR A 139 57.18 11.87 21.36
N SER A 140 56.28 11.94 22.34
CA SER A 140 56.56 12.54 23.65
C SER A 140 57.56 11.73 24.49
N ASN A 141 57.45 10.39 24.49
CA ASN A 141 58.38 9.51 25.21
C ASN A 141 59.79 9.55 24.59
N LYS A 142 59.90 9.55 23.26
CA LYS A 142 61.20 9.72 22.57
C LYS A 142 61.91 11.03 22.91
N ARG A 143 61.17 12.10 23.22
CA ARG A 143 61.78 13.38 23.63
C ARG A 143 62.32 13.33 25.06
N ARG A 144 61.68 12.58 25.96
CA ARG A 144 62.14 12.41 27.35
C ARG A 144 63.34 11.45 27.49
N GLU A 145 63.54 10.54 26.55
CA GLU A 145 64.73 9.67 26.52
C GLU A 145 66.00 10.38 26.02
N HIS A 146 65.87 11.60 25.50
CA HIS A 146 66.98 12.43 24.99
C HIS A 146 67.32 13.64 25.89
N GLU A 147 66.70 13.74 27.06
CA GLU A 147 67.08 14.66 28.16
C GLU A 147 67.84 13.89 29.24
#